data_AF-A0A9W8CLD7-F1
#
_entry.id   AF-A0A9W8CLD7-F1
#
_cell.length_a   1.000
_cell.length_b   1.000
_cell.length_c   1.000
_cell.angle_alpha   90.00
_cell.angle_beta   90.00
_cell.angle_gamma   90.00
#
_symmetry.space_group_name_H-M   'P 1'
#
loop_
_entity.id
_entity.type
_entity.pdbx_description
1 polymer ?
#
loop_
_entity_poly.entity_id
_entity_poly.type
_entity_poly.pdbx_seq_one_letter_code
_entity_poly.pdbx_strand_id
1 'polypeptide(L)'
;MTSLETLPQELFNQMALDLEAADLVTLALTSRKLQTLATCDQLWIEKISADFGSRSTIIDILDDAGIEIAETVAHSTDIVPWKLSSDERETDSSISDMEEDEKTQIFSYTGEGLRCYRARYAKVFPESDDDLVSNTKHADAMIDETKQMLRAGPNANIEVFRDAALRLMVVQDSFPNSAECFYLWALMCFMLNSFKPSLRLLEIGHAINAEFSPISELAAEVRSIVETAYGNEGDAPLLNASGSGPSNQLARVLAIVFQRLDNDRDGVLNASEIGKMVKITNGQSPPAAMISQIIHAFGGQIQSKSGRKVTGWDINSLTNFYIAQTLDDPKETRSDLAKFGFDSQTLKPLP
;
A
#
# COMPACT_ATOMS: atom_id res chain seq x y z
N MET A 1 0.16 -6.13 51.09
CA MET A 1 -0.29 -5.88 49.71
C MET A 1 -0.04 -4.42 49.42
N THR A 2 0.92 -4.12 48.55
CA THR A 2 1.11 -2.77 48.01
C THR A 2 -0.10 -2.41 47.16
N SER A 3 -0.70 -1.26 47.42
CA SER A 3 -1.85 -0.77 46.64
C SER A 3 -1.40 -0.50 45.20
N LEU A 4 -2.22 -0.87 44.20
CA LEU A 4 -1.94 -0.59 42.78
C LEU A 4 -1.63 0.90 42.55
N GLU A 5 -2.27 1.78 43.34
CA GLU A 5 -2.11 3.23 43.29
C GLU A 5 -0.69 3.73 43.59
N THR A 6 0.18 2.91 44.21
CA THR A 6 1.57 3.29 44.50
C THR A 6 2.52 3.07 43.32
N LEU A 7 2.04 2.49 42.20
CA LEU A 7 2.87 2.33 41.01
C LEU A 7 3.22 3.69 40.37
N PRO A 8 4.41 3.83 39.78
CA PRO A 8 4.80 4.97 38.95
C PRO A 8 3.82 5.19 37.79
N GLN A 9 3.67 6.45 37.36
CA GLN A 9 2.74 6.82 36.28
C GLN A 9 3.11 6.17 34.94
N GLU A 10 4.40 5.95 34.71
CA GLU A 10 4.93 5.30 33.51
C GLU A 10 4.42 3.87 33.38
N LEU A 11 4.30 3.14 34.49
CA LEU A 11 3.74 1.78 34.47
C LEU A 11 2.23 1.81 34.18
N PHE A 12 1.50 2.80 34.69
CA PHE A 12 0.08 2.95 34.35
C PHE A 12 -0.13 3.28 32.87
N ASN A 13 0.70 4.15 32.30
CA ASN A 13 0.65 4.46 30.87
C ASN A 13 0.97 3.22 30.02
N GLN A 14 2.02 2.47 30.38
CA GLN A 14 2.38 1.24 29.69
C GLN A 14 1.28 0.17 29.81
N MET A 15 0.74 -0.04 31.02
CA MET A 15 -0.40 -0.94 31.22
C MET A 15 -1.60 -0.53 30.38
N ALA A 16 -1.92 0.76 30.32
CA ALA A 16 -3.03 1.26 29.53
C ALA A 16 -2.83 1.01 28.02
N LEU A 17 -1.60 1.09 27.53
CA LEU A 17 -1.26 0.78 26.13
C LEU A 17 -1.26 -0.73 25.84
N ASP A 18 -0.80 -1.56 26.79
CA ASP A 18 -0.67 -3.01 26.59
C ASP A 18 -1.97 -3.81 26.83
N LEU A 19 -2.86 -3.31 27.70
CA LEU A 19 -4.12 -3.97 28.01
C LEU A 19 -5.10 -3.89 26.84
N GLU A 20 -5.87 -4.96 26.61
CA GLU A 20 -7.06 -4.85 25.77
C GLU A 20 -8.01 -3.80 26.34
N ALA A 21 -8.78 -3.13 25.50
CA ALA A 21 -9.67 -2.06 25.96
C ALA A 21 -10.71 -2.51 26.97
N ALA A 22 -11.26 -3.71 26.78
CA ALA A 22 -12.22 -4.29 27.71
C ALA A 22 -11.59 -4.50 29.09
N ASP A 23 -10.35 -4.97 29.12
CA ASP A 23 -9.59 -5.17 30.36
C ASP A 23 -9.21 -3.83 30.99
N LEU A 24 -8.78 -2.85 30.20
CA LEU A 24 -8.46 -1.51 30.68
C LEU A 24 -9.69 -0.85 31.31
N VAL A 25 -10.85 -0.90 30.65
CA VAL A 25 -12.11 -0.35 31.19
C VAL A 25 -12.52 -1.08 32.46
N THR A 26 -12.39 -2.41 32.50
CA THR A 26 -12.73 -3.21 33.68
C THR A 26 -11.79 -2.89 34.85
N LEU A 27 -10.48 -2.80 34.61
CA LEU A 27 -9.48 -2.45 35.63
C LEU A 27 -9.62 -1.00 36.09
N ALA A 28 -10.00 -0.09 35.19
CA ALA A 28 -10.28 1.30 35.50
C ALA A 28 -11.43 1.47 36.53
N LEU A 29 -12.37 0.53 36.62
CA LEU A 29 -13.39 0.54 37.69
C LEU A 29 -12.81 0.35 39.09
N THR A 30 -11.58 -0.18 39.19
CA THR A 30 -10.92 -0.52 40.45
C THR A 30 -9.76 0.41 40.81
N SER A 31 -9.33 1.30 39.90
CA SER A 31 -8.20 2.21 40.09
C SER A 31 -8.47 3.60 39.53
N ARG A 32 -8.26 4.62 40.35
CA ARG A 32 -8.53 6.02 39.96
C ARG A 32 -7.57 6.49 38.88
N LYS A 33 -6.28 6.09 38.96
CA LYS A 33 -5.28 6.43 37.94
C LYS A 33 -5.63 5.81 36.57
N LEU A 34 -6.00 4.53 36.54
CA LEU A 34 -6.46 3.90 35.30
C LEU A 34 -7.77 4.51 34.79
N GLN A 35 -8.67 4.91 35.69
CA GLN A 35 -9.89 5.63 35.31
C GLN A 35 -9.58 6.94 34.60
N THR A 36 -8.65 7.74 35.14
CA THR A 36 -8.21 8.99 34.49
C THR A 36 -7.61 8.72 33.11
N LEU A 37 -6.77 7.68 32.97
CA LEU A 37 -6.21 7.28 31.67
C LEU A 37 -7.28 6.77 30.70
N ALA A 38 -8.23 5.95 31.16
CA ALA A 38 -9.33 5.43 30.35
C ALA A 38 -10.32 6.55 29.90
N THR A 39 -10.30 7.71 30.54
CA THR A 39 -11.02 8.91 30.09
C THR A 39 -10.18 9.83 29.19
N CYS A 40 -8.91 9.52 28.95
CA CYS A 40 -8.03 10.31 28.11
C CYS A 40 -8.22 9.94 26.63
N ASP A 41 -8.70 10.88 25.81
CA ASP A 41 -8.91 10.66 24.37
C ASP A 41 -7.59 10.34 23.64
N GLN A 42 -6.48 10.95 24.06
CA GLN A 42 -5.15 10.73 23.47
C GLN A 42 -4.71 9.27 23.61
N LEU A 43 -4.95 8.64 24.77
CA LEU A 43 -4.64 7.22 24.96
C LEU A 43 -5.39 6.36 23.93
N TRP A 44 -6.68 6.61 23.73
CA TRP A 44 -7.47 5.82 22.80
C TRP A 44 -7.05 6.05 21.35
N ILE A 45 -6.68 7.27 20.97
CA ILE A 45 -6.09 7.58 19.66
C ILE A 45 -4.78 6.80 19.46
N GLU A 46 -3.92 6.74 20.49
CA GLU A 46 -2.67 5.98 20.45
C GLU A 46 -2.92 4.48 20.33
N LYS A 47 -3.83 3.91 21.13
CA LYS A 47 -4.22 2.50 21.03
C LYS A 47 -4.78 2.16 19.65
N ILE A 48 -5.66 3.01 19.12
CA ILE A 48 -6.21 2.86 17.77
C ILE A 48 -5.09 2.86 16.73
N SER A 49 -4.15 3.81 16.85
CA SER A 49 -3.05 3.92 15.90
C SER A 49 -2.09 2.73 15.99
N ALA A 50 -1.94 2.16 17.18
CA ALA A 50 -1.15 0.95 17.42
C ALA A 50 -1.85 -0.29 16.85
N ASP A 51 -3.15 -0.44 17.07
CA ASP A 51 -3.93 -1.62 16.68
C ASP A 51 -4.25 -1.64 15.17
N PHE A 52 -4.58 -0.48 14.59
CA PHE A 52 -5.13 -0.37 13.22
C PHE A 52 -4.22 0.41 12.26
N GLY A 53 -3.07 0.90 12.74
CA GLY A 53 -2.23 1.85 12.00
C GLY A 53 -2.75 3.29 12.09
N SER A 54 -1.83 4.26 12.05
CA SER A 54 -2.21 5.67 11.98
C SER A 54 -2.69 6.05 10.57
N ARG A 55 -3.63 7.00 10.46
CA ARG A 55 -4.02 7.56 9.15
C ARG A 55 -2.80 8.07 8.37
N SER A 56 -1.86 8.75 9.04
CA SER A 56 -0.60 9.16 8.42
C SER A 56 0.17 7.99 7.84
N THR A 57 0.24 6.85 8.54
CA THR A 57 0.89 5.65 8.02
C THR A 57 0.21 5.14 6.74
N ILE A 58 -1.12 5.16 6.68
CA ILE A 58 -1.85 4.75 5.48
C ILE A 58 -1.58 5.72 4.33
N ILE A 59 -1.60 7.04 4.59
CA ILE A 59 -1.27 8.08 3.60
C ILE A 59 0.16 7.87 3.08
N ASP A 60 1.14 7.72 3.97
CA ASP A 60 2.54 7.52 3.59
C ASP A 60 2.70 6.27 2.71
N ILE A 61 1.99 5.18 3.03
CA ILE A 61 2.03 3.95 2.22
C ILE A 61 1.40 4.16 0.84
N LEU A 62 0.32 4.93 0.74
CA LEU A 62 -0.36 5.22 -0.52
C LEU A 62 0.44 6.21 -1.39
N ASP A 63 1.03 7.23 -0.78
CA ASP A 63 1.94 8.17 -1.43
C ASP A 63 3.20 7.43 -1.95
N ASP A 64 3.76 6.48 -1.18
CA ASP A 64 4.84 5.58 -1.61
C ASP A 64 4.43 4.73 -2.85
N ALA A 65 3.14 4.47 -3.03
CA ALA A 65 2.58 3.77 -4.20
C ALA A 65 2.20 4.70 -5.36
N GLY A 66 2.45 6.01 -5.22
CA GLY A 66 2.09 7.04 -6.21
C GLY A 66 0.62 7.51 -6.15
N ILE A 67 -0.14 7.08 -5.14
CA ILE A 67 -1.53 7.52 -4.90
C ILE A 67 -1.48 8.72 -3.95
N GLU A 68 -1.12 9.88 -4.50
CA GLU A 68 -0.97 11.13 -3.75
C GLU A 68 -2.31 11.60 -3.17
N ILE A 69 -2.54 11.42 -1.87
CA ILE A 69 -3.80 11.81 -1.19
C ILE A 69 -3.59 12.81 -0.06
N ALA A 70 -2.35 13.04 0.39
CA ALA A 70 -2.05 13.88 1.54
C ALA A 70 -2.67 15.29 1.46
N GLU A 71 -2.52 15.94 0.30
CA GLU A 71 -3.07 17.29 0.08
C GLU A 71 -4.60 17.28 0.07
N THR A 72 -5.23 16.29 -0.57
CA THR A 72 -6.70 16.20 -0.62
C THR A 72 -7.29 15.93 0.75
N VAL A 73 -6.66 15.05 1.54
CA VAL A 73 -7.10 14.75 2.92
C VAL A 73 -6.96 15.99 3.81
N ALA A 74 -5.88 16.76 3.67
CA ALA A 74 -5.68 17.98 4.45
C ALA A 74 -6.76 19.05 4.23
N HIS A 75 -7.39 19.06 3.04
CA HIS A 75 -8.43 20.03 2.68
C HIS A 75 -9.86 19.45 2.75
N SER A 76 -10.02 18.16 3.02
CA SER A 76 -11.32 17.51 3.05
C SER A 76 -12.08 17.84 4.33
N THR A 77 -13.32 18.32 4.21
CA THR A 77 -14.24 18.49 5.34
C THR A 77 -14.91 17.18 5.76
N ASP A 78 -14.93 16.21 4.85
CA ASP A 78 -15.62 14.92 5.05
C ASP A 78 -14.72 13.93 5.81
N ILE A 79 -13.41 14.19 5.84
CA ILE A 79 -12.42 13.38 6.54
C ILE A 79 -12.01 14.16 7.79
N VAL A 80 -12.70 13.89 8.90
CA VAL A 80 -12.40 14.54 10.19
C VAL A 80 -10.96 14.22 10.58
N PRO A 81 -10.06 15.20 10.84
CA PRO A 81 -8.71 14.91 11.30
C PRO A 81 -8.74 13.97 12.52
N TRP A 82 -7.88 12.95 12.56
CA TRP A 82 -7.65 12.18 13.80
C TRP A 82 -6.99 13.01 14.91
N LYS A 83 -6.72 14.30 14.65
CA LYS A 83 -6.31 15.27 15.64
C LYS A 83 -7.55 15.96 16.19
N LEU A 84 -7.63 15.98 17.53
CA LEU A 84 -8.41 16.95 18.28
C LEU A 84 -8.36 18.30 17.56
N SER A 85 -9.53 18.90 17.31
CA SER A 85 -9.56 20.34 17.18
C SER A 85 -8.99 20.89 18.49
N SER A 86 -7.75 21.32 18.43
CA SER A 86 -7.18 22.22 19.43
C SER A 86 -7.74 23.62 19.19
N ASP A 87 -9.05 23.73 18.94
CA ASP A 87 -9.72 25.01 18.91
C ASP A 87 -10.02 25.37 20.36
N GLU A 88 -9.08 26.13 20.92
CA GLU A 88 -9.38 27.52 21.29
C GLU A 88 -10.81 27.72 21.79
N ARG A 89 -11.19 27.02 22.87
CA ARG A 89 -12.04 27.71 23.84
C ARG A 89 -11.17 28.84 24.33
N GLU A 90 -11.46 30.04 23.82
CA GLU A 90 -11.24 31.29 24.52
C GLU A 90 -11.30 30.97 26.01
N THR A 91 -10.12 30.94 26.62
CA THR A 91 -10.03 30.83 28.06
C THR A 91 -10.68 32.10 28.52
N ASP A 92 -11.95 31.96 28.90
CA ASP A 92 -12.74 32.99 29.52
C ASP A 92 -11.81 33.62 30.56
N SER A 93 -11.51 34.90 30.37
CA SER A 93 -10.48 35.67 31.07
C SER A 93 -10.72 35.83 32.59
N SER A 94 -11.56 34.97 33.16
CA SER A 94 -12.03 34.92 34.53
C SER A 94 -11.29 33.89 35.41
N ILE A 95 -10.29 33.17 34.89
CA ILE A 95 -9.43 32.25 35.66
C ILE A 95 -8.01 32.82 35.80
N SER A 96 -7.88 34.03 36.38
CA SER A 96 -6.56 34.66 36.60
C SER A 96 -5.93 34.35 37.97
N ASP A 97 -6.64 33.67 38.88
CA ASP A 97 -6.26 33.66 40.30
C ASP A 97 -6.02 32.24 40.90
N MET A 98 -5.83 31.21 40.08
CA MET A 98 -5.47 29.88 40.59
C MET A 98 -3.95 29.65 40.56
N GLU A 99 -3.40 29.22 41.70
CA GLU A 99 -1.97 28.99 41.96
C GLU A 99 -1.32 28.02 40.95
N GLU A 100 -0.05 28.27 40.63
CA GLU A 100 0.70 27.66 39.53
C GLU A 100 0.99 26.15 39.70
N ASP A 101 0.80 25.60 40.90
CA ASP A 101 1.14 24.22 41.24
C ASP A 101 0.04 23.18 40.91
N GLU A 102 -1.13 23.62 40.43
CA GLU A 102 -2.22 22.75 39.98
C GLU A 102 -2.63 22.96 38.50
N LYS A 103 -1.72 23.44 37.65
CA LYS A 103 -1.87 23.34 36.18
C LYS A 103 -1.69 21.87 35.70
N THR A 104 -2.42 20.95 36.32
CA THR A 104 -2.76 19.69 35.66
C THR A 104 -3.55 20.12 34.42
N GLN A 105 -3.02 19.88 33.22
CA GLN A 105 -3.77 20.10 31.98
C GLN A 105 -5.16 19.48 32.18
N ILE A 106 -6.18 20.33 32.34
CA ILE A 106 -7.56 19.87 32.41
C ILE A 106 -7.88 19.48 30.97
N PHE A 107 -7.62 18.21 30.66
CA PHE A 107 -8.05 17.60 29.40
C PHE A 107 -9.57 17.72 29.37
N SER A 108 -10.10 18.60 28.53
CA SER A 108 -11.53 18.71 28.33
C SER A 108 -11.98 17.47 27.56
N TYR A 109 -12.57 16.53 28.29
CA TYR A 109 -13.20 15.33 27.76
C TYR A 109 -14.30 15.73 26.76
N THR A 110 -14.10 15.45 25.46
CA THR A 110 -15.20 15.47 24.48
C THR A 110 -15.91 14.12 24.44
N GLY A 111 -15.28 13.06 24.97
CA GLY A 111 -15.76 11.69 24.91
C GLY A 111 -15.64 11.08 23.52
N GLU A 112 -14.98 11.78 22.59
CA GLU A 112 -14.94 11.42 21.19
C GLU A 112 -13.94 10.29 20.93
N GLY A 113 -12.79 10.26 21.62
CA GLY A 113 -11.83 9.15 21.52
C GLY A 113 -12.41 7.84 22.06
N LEU A 114 -13.08 7.89 23.21
CA LEU A 114 -13.78 6.74 23.77
C LEU A 114 -15.01 6.34 22.95
N ARG A 115 -15.76 7.28 22.36
CA ARG A 115 -16.85 6.96 21.40
C ARG A 115 -16.32 6.36 20.11
N CYS A 116 -15.22 6.87 19.55
CA CYS A 116 -14.56 6.30 18.38
C CYS A 116 -14.00 4.90 18.67
N TYR A 117 -13.45 4.67 19.86
CA TYR A 117 -12.98 3.35 20.29
C TYR A 117 -14.14 2.38 20.57
N ARG A 118 -15.22 2.86 21.20
CA ARG A 118 -16.44 2.06 21.47
C ARG A 118 -17.23 1.75 20.20
N ALA A 119 -17.34 2.69 19.26
CA ALA A 119 -17.89 2.47 17.92
C ALA A 119 -17.05 1.45 17.15
N ARG A 120 -15.71 1.55 17.24
CA ARG A 120 -14.72 0.56 16.74
C ARG A 120 -14.97 -0.87 17.22
N TYR A 121 -15.33 -1.00 18.49
CA TYR A 121 -15.59 -2.29 19.16
C TYR A 121 -17.10 -2.60 19.31
N ALA A 122 -18.00 -1.86 18.65
CA ALA A 122 -19.45 -1.91 18.88
C ALA A 122 -20.14 -3.24 18.50
N LYS A 123 -19.39 -4.29 18.13
CA LYS A 123 -19.89 -5.67 18.29
C LYS A 123 -20.16 -6.05 19.76
N VAL A 124 -19.73 -5.25 20.74
CA VAL A 124 -19.92 -5.56 22.17
C VAL A 124 -21.01 -4.69 22.84
N PHE A 125 -21.24 -3.42 22.45
CA PHE A 125 -22.28 -2.58 23.05
C PHE A 125 -22.82 -1.48 22.10
N PRO A 126 -23.98 -1.65 21.45
CA PRO A 126 -24.59 -0.62 20.61
C PRO A 126 -25.33 0.46 21.44
N GLU A 127 -25.23 1.74 21.03
CA GLU A 127 -25.92 2.89 21.67
C GLU A 127 -27.36 3.10 21.13
N SER A 128 -27.64 2.74 19.87
CA SER A 128 -28.99 2.54 19.31
C SER A 128 -28.89 1.77 17.97
N ASP A 129 -29.87 0.94 17.63
CA ASP A 129 -29.82 0.08 16.42
C ASP A 129 -29.97 0.86 15.10
N ASP A 130 -30.63 2.02 15.09
CA ASP A 130 -31.01 2.71 13.85
C ASP A 130 -29.85 3.47 13.18
N ASP A 131 -29.02 4.19 13.95
CA ASP A 131 -27.86 4.93 13.42
C ASP A 131 -26.77 3.99 12.91
N LEU A 132 -26.59 2.85 13.59
CA LEU A 132 -25.63 1.81 13.19
C LEU A 132 -26.01 1.21 11.83
N VAL A 133 -27.30 0.94 11.61
CA VAL A 133 -27.80 0.37 10.35
C VAL A 133 -27.63 1.35 9.17
N SER A 134 -27.87 2.64 9.39
CA SER A 134 -27.69 3.66 8.34
C SER A 134 -26.22 3.82 7.95
N ASN A 135 -25.32 3.94 8.94
CA ASN A 135 -23.89 4.09 8.69
C ASN A 135 -23.30 2.85 8.00
N THR A 136 -23.73 1.66 8.41
CA THR A 136 -23.28 0.39 7.79
C THR A 136 -23.67 0.34 6.32
N LYS A 137 -24.94 0.65 5.99
CA LYS A 137 -25.40 0.66 4.60
C LYS A 137 -24.65 1.67 3.74
N HIS A 138 -24.32 2.84 4.29
CA HIS A 138 -23.55 3.84 3.57
C HIS A 138 -22.12 3.36 3.29
N ALA A 139 -21.45 2.79 4.29
CA ALA A 139 -20.12 2.23 4.12
C ALA A 139 -20.09 1.07 3.11
N ASP A 140 -21.04 0.14 3.19
CA ASP A 140 -21.17 -0.96 2.24
C ASP A 140 -21.33 -0.44 0.81
N ALA A 141 -22.17 0.58 0.61
CA ALA A 141 -22.34 1.22 -0.69
C ALA A 141 -21.04 1.86 -1.20
N MET A 142 -20.28 2.55 -0.34
CA MET A 142 -18.99 3.14 -0.72
C MET A 142 -17.93 2.09 -1.07
N ILE A 143 -17.91 0.97 -0.34
CA ILE A 143 -17.04 -0.19 -0.65
C ILE A 143 -17.42 -0.77 -2.01
N ASP A 144 -18.71 -0.95 -2.30
CA ASP A 144 -19.18 -1.52 -3.57
C ASP A 144 -18.91 -0.58 -4.75
N GLU A 145 -19.10 0.72 -4.58
CA GLU A 145 -18.70 1.74 -5.56
C GLU A 145 -17.19 1.70 -5.81
N THR A 146 -16.39 1.59 -4.75
CA THR A 146 -14.93 1.47 -4.87
C THR A 146 -14.54 0.22 -5.66
N LYS A 147 -15.13 -0.94 -5.35
CA LYS A 147 -14.93 -2.17 -6.13
C LYS A 147 -15.29 -1.97 -7.59
N GLN A 148 -16.37 -1.24 -7.89
CA GLN A 148 -16.79 -0.93 -9.26
C GLN A 148 -15.75 -0.05 -9.99
N MET A 149 -15.20 0.95 -9.31
CA MET A 149 -14.13 1.81 -9.84
C MET A 149 -12.89 0.98 -10.20
N LEU A 150 -12.52 0.03 -9.33
CA LEU A 150 -11.34 -0.83 -9.51
C LEU A 150 -11.51 -1.92 -10.57
N ARG A 151 -12.72 -2.12 -11.15
CA ARG A 151 -12.91 -3.06 -12.26
C ARG A 151 -12.17 -2.67 -13.53
N ALA A 152 -11.79 -1.41 -13.68
CA ALA A 152 -10.93 -0.96 -14.77
C ALA A 152 -9.50 -1.56 -14.69
N GLY A 153 -9.12 -2.09 -13.52
CA GLY A 153 -7.86 -2.78 -13.29
C GLY A 153 -6.65 -1.84 -13.38
N PRO A 154 -5.46 -2.36 -13.73
CA PRO A 154 -4.22 -1.59 -13.85
C PRO A 154 -4.26 -0.44 -14.85
N ASN A 155 -5.24 -0.44 -15.78
CA ASN A 155 -5.39 0.60 -16.79
C ASN A 155 -6.21 1.80 -16.31
N ALA A 156 -6.68 1.80 -15.06
CA ALA A 156 -7.39 2.94 -14.50
C ALA A 156 -6.47 4.17 -14.40
N ASN A 157 -7.05 5.36 -14.57
CA ASN A 157 -6.32 6.60 -14.35
C ASN A 157 -5.95 6.74 -12.86
N ILE A 158 -4.82 7.37 -12.55
CA ILE A 158 -4.37 7.60 -11.16
C ILE A 158 -5.42 8.33 -10.31
N GLU A 159 -6.20 9.22 -10.92
CA GLU A 159 -7.32 9.91 -10.27
C GLU A 159 -8.41 8.93 -9.78
N VAL A 160 -8.65 7.83 -10.49
CA VAL A 160 -9.61 6.79 -10.05
C VAL A 160 -9.09 6.10 -8.78
N PHE A 161 -7.79 5.82 -8.70
CA PHE A 161 -7.18 5.25 -7.49
C PHE A 161 -7.20 6.24 -6.33
N ARG A 162 -6.96 7.53 -6.58
CA ARG A 162 -7.06 8.61 -5.59
C ARG A 162 -8.48 8.69 -5.02
N ASP A 163 -9.50 8.77 -5.88
CA ASP A 163 -10.90 8.85 -5.46
C ASP A 163 -11.34 7.60 -4.69
N ALA A 164 -10.93 6.42 -5.15
CA ALA A 164 -11.18 5.15 -4.46
C ALA A 164 -10.53 5.14 -3.06
N ALA A 165 -9.27 5.59 -2.95
CA ALA A 165 -8.56 5.64 -1.68
C ALA A 165 -9.24 6.60 -0.68
N LEU A 166 -9.69 7.77 -1.12
CA LEU A 166 -10.39 8.74 -0.27
C LEU A 166 -11.72 8.19 0.24
N ARG A 167 -12.48 7.48 -0.60
CA ARG A 167 -13.73 6.81 -0.19
C ARG A 167 -13.48 5.77 0.89
N LEU A 168 -12.46 4.94 0.71
CA LEU A 168 -12.06 3.97 1.72
C LEU A 168 -11.59 4.62 3.02
N MET A 169 -10.99 5.82 2.96
CA MET A 169 -10.63 6.55 4.18
C MET A 169 -11.87 7.00 4.97
N VAL A 170 -12.90 7.50 4.28
CA VAL A 170 -14.18 7.86 4.92
C VAL A 170 -14.83 6.62 5.54
N VAL A 171 -14.82 5.48 4.84
CA VAL A 171 -15.29 4.21 5.40
C VAL A 171 -14.47 3.82 6.62
N GLN A 172 -13.15 3.90 6.55
CA GLN A 172 -12.23 3.52 7.62
C GLN A 172 -12.38 4.42 8.85
N ASP A 173 -12.81 5.67 8.71
CA ASP A 173 -13.10 6.54 9.86
C ASP A 173 -14.31 6.06 10.64
N SER A 174 -15.29 5.45 9.95
CA SER A 174 -16.50 4.89 10.57
C SER A 174 -16.33 3.41 10.97
N PHE A 175 -15.60 2.65 10.17
CA PHE A 175 -15.39 1.19 10.28
C PHE A 175 -13.91 0.81 10.18
N PRO A 176 -13.10 1.24 11.14
CA PRO A 176 -11.65 1.06 11.10
C PRO A 176 -11.13 -0.37 11.30
N ASN A 177 -12.01 -1.29 11.69
CA ASN A 177 -11.75 -2.73 11.69
C ASN A 177 -12.14 -3.39 10.35
N SER A 178 -12.43 -2.59 9.32
CA SER A 178 -12.72 -3.08 7.98
C SER A 178 -11.44 -3.57 7.31
N ALA A 179 -11.14 -4.86 7.50
CA ALA A 179 -10.07 -5.54 6.77
C ALA A 179 -10.24 -5.43 5.25
N GLU A 180 -11.48 -5.28 4.78
CA GLU A 180 -11.79 -5.06 3.36
C GLU A 180 -11.23 -3.74 2.83
N CYS A 181 -11.20 -2.66 3.64
CA CYS A 181 -10.56 -1.40 3.23
C CYS A 181 -9.06 -1.59 2.98
N PHE A 182 -8.37 -2.28 3.89
CA PHE A 182 -6.94 -2.60 3.74
C PHE A 182 -6.67 -3.51 2.54
N TYR A 183 -7.53 -4.50 2.31
CA TYR A 183 -7.46 -5.33 1.11
C TYR A 183 -7.59 -4.49 -0.17
N LEU A 184 -8.57 -3.58 -0.24
CA LEU A 184 -8.78 -2.75 -1.42
C LEU A 184 -7.65 -1.74 -1.65
N TRP A 185 -7.11 -1.11 -0.60
CA TRP A 185 -5.89 -0.30 -0.71
C TRP A 185 -4.70 -1.13 -1.20
N ALA A 186 -4.49 -2.32 -0.63
CA ALA A 186 -3.42 -3.20 -1.05
C ALA A 186 -3.58 -3.64 -2.51
N LEU A 187 -4.81 -3.90 -2.95
CA LEU A 187 -5.14 -4.24 -4.33
C LEU A 187 -4.80 -3.08 -5.28
N MET A 188 -5.08 -1.84 -4.90
CA MET A 188 -4.66 -0.65 -5.67
C MET A 188 -3.14 -0.56 -5.79
N CYS A 189 -2.41 -0.71 -4.68
CA CYS A 189 -0.95 -0.74 -4.71
C CYS A 189 -0.43 -1.89 -5.59
N PHE A 190 -1.07 -3.05 -5.56
CA PHE A 190 -0.74 -4.18 -6.41
C PHE A 190 -0.96 -3.88 -7.90
N MET A 191 -2.11 -3.29 -8.27
CA MET A 191 -2.39 -2.85 -9.65
C MET A 191 -1.39 -1.81 -10.17
N LEU A 192 -0.83 -1.01 -9.27
CA LEU A 192 0.22 -0.03 -9.57
C LEU A 192 1.64 -0.60 -9.47
N ASN A 193 1.79 -1.93 -9.36
CA ASN A 193 3.07 -2.62 -9.19
C ASN A 193 3.89 -2.19 -7.97
N SER A 194 3.22 -1.57 -6.98
CA SER A 194 3.80 -1.11 -5.72
C SER A 194 3.66 -2.20 -4.65
N PHE A 195 4.40 -3.29 -4.85
CA PHE A 195 4.26 -4.52 -4.06
C PHE A 195 4.61 -4.37 -2.57
N LYS A 196 5.62 -3.55 -2.23
CA LYS A 196 5.99 -3.32 -0.82
C LYS A 196 4.89 -2.55 -0.07
N PRO A 197 4.37 -1.41 -0.58
CA PRO A 197 3.15 -0.80 -0.06
C PRO A 197 1.98 -1.77 0.09
N SER A 198 1.74 -2.60 -0.93
CA SER A 198 0.68 -3.61 -0.91
C SER A 198 0.83 -4.58 0.27
N LEU A 199 2.03 -5.17 0.46
CA LEU A 199 2.29 -6.09 1.57
C LEU A 199 2.12 -5.43 2.95
N ARG A 200 2.58 -4.19 3.13
CA ARG A 200 2.40 -3.44 4.39
C ARG A 200 0.92 -3.27 4.74
N LEU A 201 0.08 -2.95 3.77
CA LEU A 201 -1.37 -2.82 3.98
C LEU A 201 -2.02 -4.17 4.28
N LEU A 202 -1.60 -5.24 3.61
CA LEU A 202 -2.09 -6.60 3.87
C LEU A 202 -1.71 -7.09 5.27
N GLU A 203 -0.51 -6.76 5.76
CA GLU A 203 -0.09 -7.07 7.14
C GLU A 203 -0.97 -6.38 8.17
N ILE A 204 -1.28 -5.09 7.98
CA ILE A 204 -2.21 -4.35 8.85
C ILE A 204 -3.60 -4.99 8.80
N GLY A 205 -4.15 -5.22 7.60
CA GLY A 205 -5.46 -5.84 7.44
C GLY A 205 -5.55 -7.26 8.04
N HIS A 206 -4.47 -8.04 7.95
CA HIS A 206 -4.40 -9.38 8.54
C HIS A 206 -4.38 -9.33 10.07
N ALA A 207 -3.68 -8.37 10.67
CA ALA A 207 -3.70 -8.14 12.11
C ALA A 207 -5.11 -7.79 12.63
N ILE A 208 -5.90 -7.10 11.80
CA ILE A 208 -7.29 -6.72 12.10
C ILE A 208 -8.24 -7.92 11.96
N ASN A 209 -8.13 -8.69 10.88
CA ASN A 209 -8.95 -9.86 10.65
C ASN A 209 -8.19 -10.95 9.88
N ALA A 210 -7.61 -11.89 10.63
CA ALA A 210 -6.85 -13.01 10.07
C ALA A 210 -7.72 -14.00 9.26
N GLU A 211 -9.04 -14.02 9.49
CA GLU A 211 -9.98 -14.91 8.80
C GLU A 211 -10.48 -14.37 7.46
N PHE A 212 -10.17 -13.11 7.13
CA PHE A 212 -10.57 -12.50 5.86
C PHE A 212 -9.68 -13.02 4.71
N SER A 213 -10.11 -14.15 4.12
CA SER A 213 -9.39 -14.90 3.08
C SER A 213 -8.76 -14.04 1.96
N PRO A 214 -9.44 -13.00 1.40
CA PRO A 214 -8.88 -12.20 0.31
C PRO A 214 -7.51 -11.56 0.62
N ILE A 215 -7.25 -11.21 1.89
CA ILE A 215 -5.93 -10.68 2.29
C ILE A 215 -4.84 -11.75 2.16
N SER A 216 -5.10 -12.94 2.68
CA SER A 216 -4.13 -14.04 2.65
C SER A 216 -3.84 -14.50 1.22
N GLU A 217 -4.87 -14.54 0.38
CA GLU A 217 -4.76 -14.86 -1.05
C GLU A 217 -3.89 -13.84 -1.79
N LEU A 218 -4.22 -12.54 -1.69
CA LEU A 218 -3.44 -11.49 -2.34
C LEU A 218 -2.01 -11.41 -1.79
N ALA A 219 -1.82 -11.59 -0.47
CA ALA A 219 -0.49 -11.57 0.13
C ALA A 219 0.40 -12.71 -0.38
N ALA A 220 -0.17 -13.91 -0.61
CA ALA A 220 0.57 -15.02 -1.20
C ALA A 220 0.99 -14.71 -2.65
N GLU A 221 0.10 -14.10 -3.43
CA GLU A 221 0.39 -13.67 -4.80
C GLU A 221 1.50 -12.60 -4.85
N VAL A 222 1.36 -11.53 -4.06
CA VAL A 222 2.36 -10.45 -4.01
C VAL A 222 3.71 -10.96 -3.52
N ARG A 223 3.76 -11.82 -2.50
CA ARG A 223 5.02 -12.43 -2.03
C ARG A 223 5.67 -13.29 -3.11
N SER A 224 4.90 -14.11 -3.83
CA SER A 224 5.43 -14.92 -4.92
C SER A 224 6.10 -14.05 -6.00
N ILE A 225 5.48 -12.92 -6.36
CA ILE A 225 6.06 -11.97 -7.31
C ILE A 225 7.32 -11.33 -6.72
N VAL A 226 7.27 -10.86 -5.47
CA VAL A 226 8.41 -10.20 -4.81
C VAL A 226 9.61 -11.15 -4.71
N GLU A 227 9.41 -12.38 -4.23
CA GLU A 227 10.48 -13.37 -4.10
C GLU A 227 11.12 -13.69 -5.46
N THR A 228 10.33 -13.82 -6.52
CA THR A 228 10.84 -14.17 -7.85
C THR A 228 11.51 -12.97 -8.55
N ALA A 229 10.95 -11.76 -8.39
CA ALA A 229 11.38 -10.56 -9.09
C ALA A 229 12.54 -9.84 -8.40
N TYR A 230 12.59 -9.81 -7.06
CA TYR A 230 13.69 -9.19 -6.30
C TYR A 230 14.79 -10.18 -5.92
N GLY A 231 14.59 -11.49 -6.19
CA GLY A 231 15.57 -12.52 -5.89
C GLY A 231 15.65 -12.87 -4.41
N ASN A 232 16.27 -14.02 -4.13
CA ASN A 232 16.55 -14.54 -2.79
C ASN A 232 18.05 -14.88 -2.70
N GLU A 233 18.51 -15.54 -1.63
CA GLU A 233 19.95 -15.88 -1.47
C GLU A 233 20.52 -16.75 -2.62
N GLY A 234 19.69 -17.39 -3.44
CA GLY A 234 20.10 -18.18 -4.60
C GLY A 234 19.84 -17.54 -5.97
N ASP A 235 18.86 -16.64 -6.07
CA ASP A 235 18.39 -16.08 -7.34
C ASP A 235 18.83 -14.63 -7.52
N ALA A 236 19.38 -14.31 -8.70
CA ALA A 236 19.71 -12.93 -9.05
C ALA A 236 18.41 -12.10 -9.19
N PRO A 237 18.38 -10.86 -8.66
CA PRO A 237 17.22 -9.97 -8.81
C PRO A 237 16.94 -9.68 -10.29
N LEU A 238 15.68 -9.65 -10.69
CA LEU A 238 15.23 -9.12 -11.98
C LEU A 238 14.99 -7.61 -11.90
N LEU A 239 14.42 -7.12 -10.79
CA LEU A 239 14.14 -5.70 -10.56
C LEU A 239 15.16 -5.04 -9.62
N ASN A 240 15.28 -3.72 -9.68
CA ASN A 240 16.05 -2.94 -8.72
C ASN A 240 15.32 -2.86 -7.36
N ALA A 241 15.99 -2.30 -6.33
CA ALA A 241 15.43 -2.24 -4.97
C ALA A 241 14.11 -1.43 -4.86
N SER A 242 13.88 -0.49 -5.78
CA SER A 242 12.65 0.32 -5.87
C SER A 242 11.55 -0.33 -6.71
N GLY A 243 11.81 -1.43 -7.42
CA GLY A 243 10.84 -2.06 -8.32
C GLY A 243 10.57 -1.29 -9.62
N SER A 244 11.14 -0.09 -9.78
CA SER A 244 10.86 0.83 -10.89
C SER A 244 11.70 0.56 -12.15
N GLY A 245 12.64 -0.36 -12.08
CA GLY A 245 13.58 -0.63 -13.16
C GLY A 245 14.25 -1.99 -13.05
N PRO A 246 15.06 -2.37 -14.05
CA PRO A 246 15.75 -3.64 -14.04
C PRO A 246 16.86 -3.61 -12.99
N SER A 247 17.19 -4.76 -12.43
CA SER A 247 18.41 -4.91 -11.64
C SER A 247 19.64 -4.64 -12.51
N ASN A 248 20.77 -4.30 -11.88
CA ASN A 248 22.03 -4.14 -12.61
C ASN A 248 22.42 -5.39 -13.40
N GLN A 249 22.02 -6.57 -12.94
CA GLN A 249 22.32 -7.81 -13.63
C GLN A 249 21.40 -8.03 -14.82
N LEU A 250 20.08 -7.83 -14.66
CA LEU A 250 19.13 -7.91 -15.76
C LEU A 250 19.48 -6.89 -16.85
N ALA A 251 19.79 -5.64 -16.49
CA ALA A 251 20.18 -4.60 -17.45
C ALA A 251 21.39 -5.02 -18.31
N ARG A 252 22.39 -5.68 -17.71
CA ARG A 252 23.55 -6.22 -18.44
C ARG A 252 23.16 -7.35 -19.38
N VAL A 253 22.31 -8.28 -18.93
CA VAL A 253 21.80 -9.38 -19.75
C VAL A 253 21.01 -8.84 -20.95
N LEU A 254 20.09 -7.90 -20.72
CA LEU A 254 19.29 -7.28 -21.77
C LEU A 254 20.14 -6.51 -22.78
N ALA A 255 21.21 -5.82 -22.33
CA ALA A 255 22.15 -5.18 -23.25
C ALA A 255 22.88 -6.19 -24.14
N ILE A 256 23.24 -7.38 -23.62
CA ILE A 256 23.85 -8.45 -24.41
C ILE A 256 22.83 -9.05 -25.40
N VAL A 257 21.61 -9.32 -24.94
CA VAL A 257 20.52 -9.83 -25.80
C VAL A 257 20.24 -8.84 -26.94
N PHE A 258 20.12 -7.55 -26.63
CA PHE A 258 19.94 -6.49 -27.61
C PHE A 258 21.05 -6.51 -28.68
N GLN A 259 22.32 -6.52 -28.26
CA GLN A 259 23.46 -6.55 -29.18
C GLN A 259 23.51 -7.82 -30.06
N ARG A 260 23.02 -8.95 -29.56
CA ARG A 260 22.93 -10.20 -30.34
C ARG A 260 21.81 -10.15 -31.38
N LEU A 261 20.73 -9.42 -31.10
CA LEU A 261 19.57 -9.30 -31.98
C LEU A 261 19.76 -8.19 -33.03
N ASP A 262 20.43 -7.09 -32.68
CA ASP A 262 20.77 -5.93 -33.52
C ASP A 262 21.88 -6.31 -34.53
N ASN A 263 21.48 -6.93 -35.64
CA ASN A 263 22.40 -7.53 -36.62
C ASN A 263 23.12 -6.46 -37.44
N ASP A 264 22.43 -5.36 -37.76
CA ASP A 264 23.00 -4.26 -38.54
C ASP A 264 23.67 -3.18 -37.66
N ARG A 265 23.57 -3.31 -36.33
CA ARG A 265 24.24 -2.50 -35.31
C ARG A 265 23.83 -1.04 -35.36
N ASP A 266 22.61 -0.76 -35.84
CA ASP A 266 22.11 0.60 -35.97
C ASP A 266 21.57 1.17 -34.64
N GLY A 267 21.46 0.31 -33.62
CA GLY A 267 20.96 0.64 -32.29
C GLY A 267 19.44 0.54 -32.16
N VAL A 268 18.75 -0.08 -33.13
CA VAL A 268 17.28 -0.22 -33.16
C VAL A 268 16.91 -1.61 -33.69
N LEU A 269 16.23 -2.42 -32.86
CA LEU A 269 15.66 -3.69 -33.30
C LEU A 269 14.47 -3.43 -34.22
N ASN A 270 14.63 -3.72 -35.50
CA ASN A 270 13.56 -3.60 -36.48
C ASN A 270 12.59 -4.80 -36.43
N ALA A 271 11.53 -4.77 -37.25
CA ALA A 271 10.52 -5.83 -37.28
C ALA A 271 11.06 -7.24 -37.56
N SER A 272 12.12 -7.36 -38.36
CA SER A 272 12.75 -8.67 -38.60
C SER A 272 13.44 -9.20 -37.35
N GLU A 273 14.09 -8.33 -36.59
CA GLU A 273 14.90 -8.69 -35.42
C GLU A 273 14.03 -8.98 -34.21
N ILE A 274 12.96 -8.20 -34.00
CA ILE A 274 11.91 -8.51 -33.03
C ILE A 274 11.22 -9.82 -33.41
N GLY A 275 10.98 -10.07 -34.71
CA GLY A 275 10.50 -11.36 -35.20
C GLY A 275 11.41 -12.54 -34.84
N LYS A 276 12.73 -12.36 -34.91
CA LYS A 276 13.71 -13.37 -34.46
C LYS A 276 13.66 -13.57 -32.94
N MET A 277 13.56 -12.49 -32.17
CA MET A 277 13.44 -12.54 -30.71
C MET A 277 12.24 -13.38 -30.29
N VAL A 278 11.05 -13.08 -30.81
CA VAL A 278 9.82 -13.82 -30.51
C VAL A 278 9.91 -15.28 -30.96
N LYS A 279 10.59 -15.56 -32.08
CA LYS A 279 10.83 -16.94 -32.52
C LYS A 279 11.74 -17.71 -31.56
N ILE A 280 12.75 -17.06 -30.98
CA ILE A 280 13.63 -17.68 -29.98
C ILE A 280 12.83 -18.00 -28.72
N THR A 281 11.97 -17.09 -28.26
CA THR A 281 11.21 -17.28 -27.02
C THR A 281 10.04 -18.26 -27.20
N ASN A 282 9.29 -18.17 -28.29
CA ASN A 282 8.05 -18.94 -28.49
C ASN A 282 8.21 -20.14 -29.43
N GLY A 283 9.38 -20.33 -30.03
CA GLY A 283 9.68 -21.42 -30.97
C GLY A 283 9.06 -21.28 -32.37
N GLN A 284 8.18 -20.29 -32.59
CA GLN A 284 7.50 -20.07 -33.87
C GLN A 284 7.64 -18.62 -34.34
N SER A 285 7.69 -18.41 -35.66
CA SER A 285 7.69 -17.07 -36.23
C SER A 285 6.32 -16.40 -36.04
N PRO A 286 6.24 -15.23 -35.40
CA PRO A 286 4.96 -14.54 -35.21
C PRO A 286 4.44 -13.93 -36.52
N PRO A 287 3.11 -13.74 -36.66
CA PRO A 287 2.54 -12.98 -37.76
C PRO A 287 3.03 -11.53 -37.79
N ALA A 288 3.19 -10.94 -38.99
CA ALA A 288 3.67 -9.56 -39.13
C ALA A 288 2.79 -8.53 -38.40
N ALA A 289 1.48 -8.74 -38.35
CA ALA A 289 0.56 -7.86 -37.62
C ALA A 289 0.84 -7.84 -36.11
N MET A 290 1.19 -8.98 -35.52
CA MET A 290 1.56 -9.09 -34.11
C MET A 290 2.87 -8.34 -33.84
N ILE A 291 3.86 -8.46 -34.73
CA ILE A 291 5.13 -7.70 -34.59
C ILE A 291 4.88 -6.20 -34.65
N SER A 292 4.05 -5.73 -35.56
CA SER A 292 3.69 -4.31 -35.62
C SER A 292 3.03 -3.84 -34.32
N GLN A 293 2.11 -4.63 -33.75
CA GLN A 293 1.46 -4.31 -32.47
C GLN A 293 2.48 -4.24 -31.33
N ILE A 294 3.39 -5.21 -31.23
CA ILE A 294 4.46 -5.23 -30.23
C ILE A 294 5.37 -4.01 -30.38
N ILE A 295 5.76 -3.65 -31.61
CA ILE A 295 6.55 -2.44 -31.88
C ILE A 295 5.83 -1.19 -31.38
N HIS A 296 4.54 -1.06 -31.68
CA HIS A 296 3.76 0.09 -31.25
C HIS A 296 3.53 0.16 -29.73
N ALA A 297 3.53 -0.97 -29.04
CA ALA A 297 3.31 -1.00 -27.58
C ALA A 297 4.51 -0.45 -26.79
N PHE A 298 5.75 -0.75 -27.20
CA PHE A 298 6.95 -0.40 -26.42
C PHE A 298 7.98 0.48 -27.16
N GLY A 299 7.81 0.68 -28.47
CA GLY A 299 8.73 1.46 -29.30
C GLY A 299 8.02 2.47 -30.18
N GLY A 300 8.54 2.67 -31.39
CA GLY A 300 8.01 3.67 -32.31
C GLY A 300 9.05 4.14 -33.32
N GLN A 301 8.94 5.39 -33.75
CA GLN A 301 9.98 6.01 -34.59
C GLN A 301 11.16 6.46 -33.73
N ILE A 302 12.29 5.80 -33.92
CA ILE A 302 13.53 6.03 -33.19
C ILE A 302 14.59 6.55 -34.15
N GLN A 303 15.39 7.52 -33.72
CA GLN A 303 16.54 7.98 -34.50
C GLN A 303 17.71 7.02 -34.30
N SER A 304 18.07 6.27 -35.33
CA SER A 304 19.20 5.35 -35.28
C SER A 304 20.53 6.10 -35.20
N LYS A 305 21.62 5.39 -34.91
CA LYS A 305 22.97 5.98 -34.84
C LYS A 305 23.41 6.68 -36.14
N SER A 306 22.83 6.27 -37.27
CA SER A 306 23.07 6.90 -38.57
C SER A 306 22.30 8.21 -38.79
N GLY A 307 21.46 8.61 -37.83
CA GLY A 307 20.56 9.76 -37.91
C GLY A 307 19.24 9.49 -38.65
N ARG A 308 19.04 8.28 -39.18
CA ARG A 308 17.80 7.88 -39.87
C ARG A 308 16.69 7.55 -38.86
N LYS A 309 15.45 7.90 -39.18
CA LYS A 309 14.29 7.45 -38.41
C LYS A 309 13.92 6.03 -38.82
N VAL A 310 13.96 5.11 -37.87
CA VAL A 310 13.63 3.68 -38.03
C VAL A 310 12.51 3.33 -37.07
N THR A 311 11.55 2.53 -37.50
CA THR A 311 10.48 2.04 -36.63
C THR A 311 10.94 0.74 -35.96
N GLY A 312 11.01 0.72 -34.64
CA GLY A 312 11.53 -0.43 -33.89
C GLY A 312 11.70 -0.15 -32.40
N TRP A 313 12.57 -0.94 -31.76
CA TRP A 313 12.89 -0.85 -30.34
C TRP A 313 14.34 -0.46 -30.12
N ASP A 314 14.60 0.56 -29.30
CA ASP A 314 15.93 0.77 -28.74
C ASP A 314 16.11 -0.10 -27.48
N ILE A 315 17.25 0.06 -26.80
CA ILE A 315 17.52 -0.68 -25.56
C ILE A 315 16.51 -0.35 -24.45
N ASN A 316 15.96 0.86 -24.42
CA ASN A 316 14.98 1.26 -23.42
C ASN A 316 13.63 0.60 -23.70
N SER A 317 13.19 0.53 -24.95
CA SER A 317 12.01 -0.22 -25.37
C SER A 317 12.10 -1.69 -24.99
N LEU A 318 13.23 -2.36 -25.27
CA LEU A 318 13.44 -3.76 -24.85
C LEU A 318 13.39 -3.91 -23.33
N THR A 319 14.01 -2.98 -22.61
CA THR A 319 14.05 -2.98 -21.15
C THR A 319 12.64 -2.84 -20.57
N ASN A 320 11.85 -1.90 -21.09
CA ASN A 320 10.46 -1.67 -20.65
C ASN A 320 9.57 -2.88 -20.93
N PHE A 321 9.76 -3.55 -22.07
CA PHE A 321 9.06 -4.80 -22.37
C PHE A 321 9.36 -5.88 -21.31
N TYR A 322 10.63 -6.13 -21.01
CA TYR A 322 11.00 -7.13 -20.01
C TYR A 322 10.62 -6.76 -18.57
N ILE A 323 10.60 -5.46 -18.21
CA ILE A 323 10.06 -5.03 -16.92
C ILE A 323 8.56 -5.33 -16.85
N ALA A 324 7.79 -4.95 -17.88
CA ALA A 324 6.35 -5.22 -17.91
C ALA A 324 6.07 -6.73 -17.80
N GLN A 325 6.82 -7.55 -18.55
CA GLN A 325 6.74 -9.00 -18.44
C GLN A 325 7.19 -9.53 -17.07
N THR A 326 8.19 -8.93 -16.43
CA THR A 326 8.66 -9.33 -15.08
C THR A 326 7.63 -9.02 -14.00
N LEU A 327 6.91 -7.91 -14.15
CA LEU A 327 5.87 -7.50 -13.20
C LEU A 327 4.63 -8.40 -13.29
N ASP A 328 4.34 -8.92 -14.49
CA ASP A 328 3.23 -9.85 -14.75
C ASP A 328 3.61 -11.30 -14.42
N ASP A 329 4.69 -11.81 -15.03
CA ASP A 329 5.23 -13.15 -14.80
C ASP A 329 6.77 -13.15 -14.78
N PRO A 330 7.39 -13.04 -13.58
CA PRO A 330 8.83 -13.08 -13.45
C PRO A 330 9.43 -14.45 -13.81
N LYS A 331 8.66 -15.54 -13.76
CA LYS A 331 9.12 -16.88 -14.16
C LYS A 331 9.25 -16.96 -15.68
N GLU A 332 8.31 -16.40 -16.41
CA GLU A 332 8.39 -16.34 -17.88
C GLU A 332 9.59 -15.51 -18.33
N THR A 333 9.86 -14.39 -17.65
CA THR A 333 11.08 -13.61 -17.92
C THR A 333 12.35 -14.46 -17.77
N ARG A 334 12.49 -15.23 -16.68
CA ARG A 334 13.64 -16.12 -16.48
C ARG A 334 13.73 -17.23 -17.53
N SER A 335 12.59 -17.81 -17.90
CA SER A 335 12.47 -18.83 -18.96
C SER A 335 12.95 -18.27 -20.30
N ASP A 336 12.54 -17.06 -20.65
CA ASP A 336 12.95 -16.39 -21.88
C ASP A 336 14.45 -16.10 -21.92
N LEU A 337 15.01 -15.56 -20.82
CA LEU A 337 16.44 -15.32 -20.73
C LEU A 337 17.25 -16.63 -20.85
N ALA A 338 16.71 -17.75 -20.38
CA ALA A 338 17.35 -19.05 -20.58
C ALA A 338 17.42 -19.48 -22.04
N LYS A 339 16.41 -19.16 -22.85
CA LYS A 339 16.41 -19.39 -24.30
C LYS A 339 17.46 -18.54 -25.03
N PHE A 340 17.90 -17.44 -24.43
CA PHE A 340 19.04 -16.63 -24.89
C PHE A 340 20.41 -17.09 -24.37
N GLY A 341 20.47 -18.22 -23.66
CA GLY A 341 21.71 -18.81 -23.15
C GLY A 341 22.18 -18.22 -21.83
N PHE A 342 21.27 -17.82 -20.96
CA PHE A 342 21.56 -17.39 -19.59
C PHE A 342 20.98 -18.37 -18.58
N ASP A 343 21.62 -18.50 -17.42
CA ASP A 343 21.09 -19.29 -16.33
C ASP A 343 19.85 -18.59 -15.75
N SER A 344 18.74 -19.33 -15.60
CA SER A 344 17.44 -18.76 -15.21
C SER A 344 17.43 -18.19 -13.79
N GLN A 345 18.31 -18.67 -12.91
CA GLN A 345 18.40 -18.23 -11.52
C GLN A 345 19.41 -17.10 -11.37
N THR A 346 20.64 -17.35 -11.79
CA THR A 346 21.78 -16.46 -11.56
C THR A 346 21.96 -15.42 -12.63
N LEU A 347 21.27 -15.51 -13.78
CA LEU A 347 21.40 -14.63 -14.94
C LEU A 347 22.84 -14.54 -15.49
N LYS A 348 23.67 -15.54 -15.20
CA LYS A 348 25.03 -15.65 -15.77
C LYS A 348 24.95 -16.35 -17.13
N PRO A 349 25.85 -16.05 -18.08
CA PRO A 349 25.90 -16.79 -19.34
C PRO A 349 26.09 -18.29 -19.10
N LEU A 350 25.32 -19.12 -19.79
CA LEU A 350 25.54 -20.57 -19.84
C LEU A 350 26.78 -20.87 -20.70
N PRO A 351 27.53 -21.93 -20.33
CA PRO A 351 28.78 -22.31 -21.01
C PRO A 351 28.58 -22.79 -22.46
#